data_AF-A0A4V3WHC3-F1
#
_entry.id   AF-A0A4V3WHC3-F1
#
_cell.length_a   1.000
_cell.length_b   1.000
_cell.length_c   1.000
_cell.angle_alpha   90.00
_cell.angle_beta   90.00
_cell.angle_gamma   90.00
#
_symmetry.space_group_name_H-M   'P 1'
#
loop_
_entity.id
_entity.type
_entity.pdbx_description
1 polymer ?
#
loop_
_entity_poly.entity_id
_entity_poly.type
_entity_poly.pdbx_seq_one_letter_code
_entity_poly.pdbx_strand_id
1 'polypeptide(L)'
;MIHVPFRPALRPLLALAFVAGSAAAQENIGKTSAPLSVQQSSLWPSAQIGVCWENPGNDLAERGWVHDAVQRTWEAASAVRFIGWGKCAANSRGIRIQIIDNRSHTTALGTGIDGVQNGMQLNFTFMNFSTSCQKTRQYCIQAIAAHEFGHALGIAHEQNRSDRFDCDQDHQGTEPDWTVTPYDKVSIMNYCNPNWNGNGQLSDLDKIGVNVLYGKGSTPVPGSSPEIADYPTFNLEQFETMYVTPQGALGLVWKVNNSWWKGPITLSGPGLLPQGARISMVAYPLNNQLEAFYAANDGAIYVTYKAKNGAWSNPIRLTAPNTIRPGGDLHAAFYPLNNQLEVLYLGNDGALHVLWKAQNGAWNAPGTISPANQGPSGGGVSVVFNPQGNQFEAMFAGNDGAIRLAYKAQNGAWVPPGAISAANVTTPGARITLTYYPLNNQLEGFFVDNRGQVNVIWKAQNGRWNPPAAITPPQTGVPGRSIVASFYPLNNQLEVATVGPNGAVNLTWKAQNGRWNGPIAISNPGAATPGSPLAMRYQTMSNQLEIFYTDPSGLLNLIFKAQNRAWNAPFRL
;
A
#
# COMPACT_ATOMS: atom_id res chain seq x y z
N MET A 1 79.50 24.97 12.62
CA MET A 1 78.53 25.42 11.59
C MET A 1 78.48 24.34 10.51
N ILE A 2 77.36 23.84 9.99
CA ILE A 2 75.90 24.00 10.26
C ILE A 2 75.24 22.62 9.99
N HIS A 3 74.02 22.39 10.48
CA HIS A 3 73.30 21.10 10.41
C HIS A 3 72.89 20.61 9.01
N VAL A 4 72.67 19.29 8.93
CA VAL A 4 71.92 18.55 7.89
C VAL A 4 70.40 18.79 8.07
N PRO A 5 69.55 18.48 7.07
CA PRO A 5 68.70 17.29 7.27
C PRO A 5 68.47 16.43 6.01
N PHE A 6 68.16 15.15 6.25
CA PHE A 6 67.91 14.10 5.25
C PHE A 6 66.56 14.24 4.50
N ARG A 7 66.50 13.69 3.29
CA ARG A 7 65.27 13.21 2.62
C ARG A 7 65.46 11.76 2.16
N PRO A 8 64.50 10.83 2.37
CA PRO A 8 64.56 9.49 1.79
C PRO A 8 63.68 9.32 0.53
N ALA A 9 64.34 8.81 -0.52
CA ALA A 9 63.91 7.93 -1.62
C ALA A 9 62.42 7.78 -2.05
N LEU A 10 62.23 7.83 -3.38
CA LEU A 10 61.07 7.27 -4.09
C LEU A 10 61.09 5.73 -4.12
N ARG A 11 59.92 5.11 -4.31
CA ARG A 11 59.73 3.83 -5.03
C ARG A 11 58.61 3.97 -6.07
N PRO A 12 58.66 3.22 -7.20
CA PRO A 12 57.84 3.51 -8.38
C PRO A 12 56.49 2.77 -8.44
N LEU A 13 55.73 3.11 -9.49
CA LEU A 13 54.36 2.69 -9.80
C LEU A 13 54.12 1.16 -9.77
N LEU A 14 52.91 0.79 -9.36
CA LEU A 14 52.20 -0.35 -9.93
C LEU A 14 50.96 0.19 -10.66
N ALA A 15 50.90 0.02 -11.98
CA ALA A 15 49.75 0.45 -12.78
C ALA A 15 48.69 -0.65 -12.79
N LEU A 16 47.48 -0.34 -12.32
CA LEU A 16 46.29 -1.16 -12.59
C LEU A 16 45.35 -0.36 -13.50
N ALA A 17 45.32 -0.74 -14.78
CA ALA A 17 44.35 -0.21 -15.72
C ALA A 17 42.99 -0.89 -15.46
N PHE A 18 42.03 -0.16 -14.89
CA PHE A 18 40.63 -0.54 -15.02
C PHE A 18 40.05 0.13 -16.27
N VAL A 19 39.86 -0.69 -17.30
CA VAL A 19 39.18 -0.31 -18.54
C VAL A 19 37.75 0.12 -18.22
N ALA A 20 37.32 1.24 -18.81
CA ALA A 20 35.95 1.71 -18.72
C ALA A 20 34.99 0.65 -19.33
N GLY A 21 34.10 0.11 -18.50
CA GLY A 21 33.27 -1.04 -18.88
C GLY A 21 32.02 -1.24 -18.03
N SER A 22 31.60 -0.24 -17.23
CA SER A 22 30.26 -0.24 -16.64
C SER A 22 29.25 0.20 -17.69
N ALA A 23 28.84 -0.75 -18.53
CA ALA A 23 27.54 -0.65 -19.18
C ALA A 23 26.51 -0.43 -18.06
N ALA A 24 25.84 0.72 -18.06
CA ALA A 24 24.71 0.92 -17.17
C ALA A 24 23.68 -0.15 -17.53
N ALA A 25 23.48 -1.12 -16.64
CA ALA A 25 22.42 -2.11 -16.79
C ALA A 25 21.10 -1.34 -16.77
N GLN A 26 20.58 -1.07 -17.97
CA GLN A 26 19.28 -0.46 -18.14
C GLN A 26 18.25 -1.52 -17.75
N GLU A 27 17.89 -1.51 -16.47
CA GLU A 27 16.91 -2.42 -15.90
C GLU A 27 15.57 -2.13 -16.56
N ASN A 28 15.24 -2.94 -17.58
CA ASN A 28 13.92 -2.95 -18.16
C ASN A 28 12.95 -3.33 -17.05
N ILE A 29 12.02 -2.43 -16.69
CA ILE A 29 10.82 -2.82 -15.94
C ILE A 29 9.95 -3.66 -16.88
N GLY A 30 10.35 -4.93 -16.99
CA GLY A 30 9.74 -5.98 -17.76
C GLY A 30 8.74 -6.77 -16.92
N LYS A 31 7.76 -7.36 -17.59
CA LYS A 31 6.66 -8.08 -16.97
C LYS A 31 7.11 -9.42 -16.37
N THR A 32 7.56 -9.42 -15.12
CA THR A 32 7.54 -10.63 -14.27
C THR A 32 7.22 -10.23 -12.82
N SER A 33 6.03 -10.62 -12.38
CA SER A 33 5.61 -10.67 -10.99
C SER A 33 6.45 -11.70 -10.22
N ALA A 34 6.72 -11.44 -8.93
CA ALA A 34 7.04 -12.51 -7.98
C ALA A 34 6.41 -12.29 -6.59
N PRO A 35 5.12 -12.47 -6.43
CA PRO A 35 4.61 -12.85 -5.10
C PRO A 35 4.37 -14.41 -4.85
N LEU A 36 3.21 -14.99 -4.42
CA LEU A 36 2.90 -16.36 -3.91
C LEU A 36 2.54 -17.44 -4.93
N SER A 37 3.10 -18.61 -4.68
CA SER A 37 3.34 -19.74 -5.58
C SER A 37 2.10 -20.31 -6.25
N VAL A 38 1.99 -20.13 -7.56
CA VAL A 38 0.87 -20.56 -8.41
C VAL A 38 1.42 -21.06 -9.74
N GLN A 39 0.71 -21.99 -10.38
CA GLN A 39 0.89 -22.26 -11.81
C GLN A 39 -0.21 -21.51 -12.59
N GLN A 40 0.10 -20.36 -13.20
CA GLN A 40 -0.88 -19.45 -13.83
C GLN A 40 -1.67 -20.14 -14.95
N SER A 41 -1.00 -21.02 -15.70
CA SER A 41 -1.64 -21.83 -16.74
C SER A 41 -2.64 -22.86 -16.21
N SER A 42 -2.63 -23.15 -14.90
CA SER A 42 -3.55 -24.08 -14.23
C SER A 42 -4.78 -23.42 -13.60
N LEU A 43 -4.93 -22.10 -13.66
CA LEU A 43 -6.03 -21.43 -12.97
C LEU A 43 -7.40 -21.74 -13.62
N TRP A 44 -8.42 -21.94 -12.79
CA TRP A 44 -9.77 -22.21 -13.29
C TRP A 44 -10.37 -20.96 -13.95
N PRO A 45 -10.91 -21.06 -15.18
CA PRO A 45 -11.57 -19.92 -15.84
C PRO A 45 -12.94 -19.58 -15.21
N SER A 46 -13.41 -20.39 -14.26
CA SER A 46 -14.66 -20.24 -13.52
C SER A 46 -14.38 -20.42 -12.03
N ALA A 47 -14.94 -19.53 -11.20
CA ALA A 47 -14.95 -19.70 -9.75
C ALA A 47 -15.91 -20.81 -9.28
N GLN A 48 -16.85 -21.26 -10.11
CA GLN A 48 -17.64 -22.46 -9.83
C GLN A 48 -16.87 -23.69 -10.33
N ILE A 49 -16.44 -24.55 -9.40
CA ILE A 49 -15.59 -25.71 -9.65
C ILE A 49 -16.37 -26.97 -9.23
N GLY A 50 -16.50 -27.93 -10.15
CA GLY A 50 -17.14 -29.21 -9.84
C GLY A 50 -16.32 -30.02 -8.83
N VAL A 51 -16.99 -30.74 -7.93
CA VAL A 51 -16.41 -31.69 -7.00
C VAL A 51 -17.28 -32.93 -6.92
N CYS A 52 -16.69 -34.12 -6.89
CA CYS A 52 -17.41 -35.37 -6.64
C CYS A 52 -16.52 -36.43 -5.99
N TRP A 53 -17.15 -37.45 -5.39
CA TRP A 53 -16.49 -38.58 -4.75
C TRP A 53 -16.53 -39.81 -5.64
N GLU A 54 -15.40 -40.48 -5.86
CA GLU A 54 -15.34 -41.65 -6.74
C GLU A 54 -15.85 -42.92 -6.05
N ASN A 55 -15.49 -43.11 -4.77
CA ASN A 55 -15.80 -44.28 -3.95
C ASN A 55 -16.44 -43.94 -2.59
N PRO A 56 -17.48 -43.07 -2.52
CA PRO A 56 -18.14 -42.76 -1.25
C PRO A 56 -18.85 -43.99 -0.67
N GLY A 57 -18.64 -44.25 0.61
CA GLY A 57 -19.32 -45.25 1.41
C GLY A 57 -20.00 -44.62 2.64
N ASN A 58 -19.78 -45.20 3.81
CA ASN A 58 -20.40 -44.78 5.08
C ASN A 58 -19.71 -43.57 5.77
N ASP A 59 -18.68 -43.02 5.13
CA ASP A 59 -17.84 -41.87 5.52
C ASP A 59 -18.54 -40.49 5.42
N LEU A 60 -19.84 -40.44 5.72
CA LEU A 60 -20.64 -39.22 5.58
C LEU A 60 -20.13 -38.06 6.47
N ALA A 61 -19.63 -38.38 7.66
CA ALA A 61 -19.10 -37.38 8.58
C ALA A 61 -17.78 -36.78 8.08
N GLU A 62 -16.88 -37.64 7.58
CA GLU A 62 -15.57 -37.26 7.06
C GLU A 62 -15.70 -36.41 5.78
N ARG A 63 -16.62 -36.76 4.87
CA ARG A 63 -16.95 -35.92 3.70
C ARG A 63 -17.55 -34.57 4.10
N GLY A 64 -18.36 -34.54 5.16
CA GLY A 64 -18.84 -33.30 5.77
C GLY A 64 -17.70 -32.44 6.29
N TRP A 65 -16.73 -33.03 6.99
CA TRP A 65 -15.56 -32.30 7.49
C TRP A 65 -14.69 -31.72 6.38
N VAL A 66 -14.54 -32.41 5.25
CA VAL A 66 -13.85 -31.87 4.05
C VAL A 66 -14.61 -30.66 3.51
N HIS A 67 -15.93 -30.77 3.31
CA HIS A 67 -16.78 -29.67 2.86
C HIS A 67 -16.66 -28.45 3.80
N ASP A 68 -16.85 -28.65 5.11
CA ASP A 68 -16.76 -27.58 6.12
C ASP A 68 -15.39 -26.89 6.13
N ALA A 69 -14.30 -27.67 5.98
CA ALA A 69 -12.95 -27.13 5.94
C ALA A 69 -12.72 -26.23 4.72
N VAL A 70 -13.19 -26.64 3.55
CA VAL A 70 -13.07 -25.87 2.30
C VAL A 70 -13.97 -24.63 2.34
N GLN A 71 -15.20 -24.78 2.84
CA GLN A 71 -16.15 -23.67 2.99
C GLN A 71 -15.61 -22.57 3.93
N ARG A 72 -15.02 -22.95 5.07
CA ARG A 72 -14.47 -21.97 6.04
C ARG A 72 -13.09 -21.42 5.65
N THR A 73 -12.45 -21.93 4.60
CA THR A 73 -11.13 -21.48 4.12
C THR A 73 -11.26 -20.78 2.76
N TRP A 74 -11.12 -21.52 1.66
CA TRP A 74 -11.01 -20.95 0.32
C TRP A 74 -12.31 -20.26 -0.15
N GLU A 75 -13.49 -20.84 0.12
CA GLU A 75 -14.77 -20.20 -0.24
C GLU A 75 -15.08 -18.98 0.65
N ALA A 76 -14.61 -19.00 1.89
CA ALA A 76 -14.68 -17.85 2.80
C ALA A 76 -13.70 -16.73 2.43
N ALA A 77 -12.64 -17.03 1.68
CA ALA A 77 -11.62 -16.06 1.23
C ALA A 77 -11.85 -15.55 -0.20
N SER A 78 -12.60 -16.28 -1.03
CA SER A 78 -12.79 -16.02 -2.46
C SER A 78 -14.25 -16.19 -2.93
N ALA A 79 -14.51 -15.93 -4.22
CA ALA A 79 -15.76 -16.26 -4.90
C ALA A 79 -15.82 -17.73 -5.34
N VAL A 80 -14.77 -18.52 -5.09
CA VAL A 80 -14.76 -19.96 -5.41
C VAL A 80 -15.92 -20.64 -4.72
N ARG A 81 -16.69 -21.44 -5.47
CA ARG A 81 -17.72 -22.34 -4.95
C ARG A 81 -17.51 -23.73 -5.51
N PHE A 82 -17.29 -24.68 -4.62
CA PHE A 82 -17.15 -26.09 -4.93
C PHE A 82 -18.53 -26.73 -4.93
N ILE A 83 -18.94 -27.25 -6.09
CA ILE A 83 -20.33 -27.69 -6.34
C ILE A 83 -20.38 -29.15 -6.78
N GLY A 84 -21.46 -29.86 -6.44
CA GLY A 84 -21.66 -31.25 -6.83
C GLY A 84 -21.69 -32.19 -5.62
N TRP A 85 -20.54 -32.39 -4.96
CA TRP A 85 -20.30 -33.16 -3.71
C TRP A 85 -20.95 -34.56 -3.58
N GLY A 86 -21.56 -35.08 -4.64
CA GLY A 86 -22.14 -36.42 -4.73
C GLY A 86 -21.16 -37.44 -5.32
N LYS A 87 -21.67 -38.62 -5.70
CA LYS A 87 -20.86 -39.64 -6.38
C LYS A 87 -20.52 -39.21 -7.81
N CYS A 88 -19.27 -39.41 -8.24
CA CYS A 88 -18.84 -39.11 -9.61
C CYS A 88 -19.57 -39.98 -10.64
N ALA A 89 -19.94 -39.36 -11.76
CA ALA A 89 -20.26 -40.04 -13.00
C ALA A 89 -18.97 -40.35 -13.77
N ALA A 90 -19.03 -41.27 -14.75
CA ALA A 90 -17.86 -41.66 -15.54
C ALA A 90 -17.16 -40.45 -16.19
N ASN A 91 -17.94 -39.49 -16.70
CA ASN A 91 -17.49 -38.28 -17.37
C ASN A 91 -17.54 -37.01 -16.48
N SER A 92 -17.59 -37.14 -15.16
CA SER A 92 -17.54 -35.98 -14.26
C SER A 92 -16.30 -35.11 -14.52
N ARG A 93 -16.51 -33.80 -14.61
CA ARG A 93 -15.49 -32.74 -14.66
C ARG A 93 -15.32 -32.10 -13.28
N GLY A 94 -14.29 -31.31 -13.11
CA GLY A 94 -13.86 -30.75 -11.83
C GLY A 94 -12.99 -31.72 -11.02
N ILE A 95 -12.90 -31.48 -9.72
CA ILE A 95 -12.10 -32.26 -8.76
C ILE A 95 -12.80 -33.58 -8.47
N ARG A 96 -12.15 -34.70 -8.83
CA ARG A 96 -12.63 -36.05 -8.51
C ARG A 96 -11.82 -36.60 -7.35
N ILE A 97 -12.49 -36.86 -6.23
CA ILE A 97 -11.86 -37.23 -4.97
C ILE A 97 -12.00 -38.73 -4.71
N GLN A 98 -10.89 -39.43 -4.57
CA GLN A 98 -10.85 -40.80 -4.06
C GLN A 98 -10.55 -40.81 -2.56
N ILE A 99 -11.29 -41.60 -1.80
CA ILE A 99 -11.04 -41.87 -0.39
C ILE A 99 -10.11 -43.08 -0.29
N ILE A 100 -9.01 -42.95 0.43
CA ILE A 100 -7.94 -43.96 0.53
C ILE A 100 -7.46 -44.13 1.98
N ASP A 101 -6.54 -45.07 2.20
CA ASP A 101 -5.72 -45.14 3.42
C ASP A 101 -4.22 -45.12 3.08
N ASN A 102 -3.75 -44.00 2.53
CA ASN A 102 -2.33 -43.76 2.25
C ASN A 102 -2.05 -42.25 2.39
N ARG A 103 -0.95 -41.74 1.82
CA ARG A 103 -0.66 -40.31 1.76
C ARG A 103 -1.68 -39.56 0.87
N SER A 104 -2.44 -38.64 1.46
CA SER A 104 -3.26 -37.67 0.73
C SER A 104 -2.40 -36.79 -0.19
N HIS A 105 -2.91 -36.48 -1.38
CA HIS A 105 -2.30 -35.56 -2.34
C HIS A 105 -3.27 -35.20 -3.48
N THR A 106 -2.96 -34.16 -4.23
CA THR A 106 -3.43 -33.91 -5.61
C THR A 106 -2.40 -34.37 -6.64
N THR A 107 -2.85 -34.91 -7.78
CA THR A 107 -1.95 -35.41 -8.84
C THR A 107 -1.36 -34.32 -9.73
N ALA A 108 -1.99 -33.15 -9.78
CA ALA A 108 -1.52 -31.94 -10.46
C ALA A 108 -2.16 -30.70 -9.81
N LEU A 109 -1.74 -29.50 -10.24
CA LEU A 109 -2.33 -28.23 -9.81
C LEU A 109 -3.55 -27.84 -10.67
N GLY A 110 -4.53 -27.20 -10.04
CA GLY A 110 -5.59 -26.45 -10.73
C GLY A 110 -6.41 -27.25 -11.75
N THR A 111 -6.60 -26.71 -12.95
CA THR A 111 -7.25 -27.37 -14.10
C THR A 111 -6.53 -28.63 -14.58
N GLY A 112 -5.28 -28.87 -14.14
CA GLY A 112 -4.54 -30.11 -14.40
C GLY A 112 -5.23 -31.36 -13.83
N ILE A 113 -6.13 -31.21 -12.85
CA ILE A 113 -6.96 -32.32 -12.32
C ILE A 113 -8.42 -32.32 -12.81
N ASP A 114 -8.78 -31.48 -13.79
CA ASP A 114 -10.17 -31.37 -14.29
C ASP A 114 -10.67 -32.66 -14.97
N GLY A 115 -11.50 -33.40 -14.23
CA GLY A 115 -12.07 -34.67 -14.66
C GLY A 115 -11.10 -35.85 -14.58
N VAL A 116 -9.93 -35.68 -13.95
CA VAL A 116 -8.92 -36.73 -13.78
C VAL A 116 -9.35 -37.73 -12.71
N GLN A 117 -9.41 -39.02 -13.04
CA GLN A 117 -9.70 -40.08 -12.07
C GLN A 117 -8.60 -40.13 -10.99
N ASN A 118 -8.99 -40.27 -9.72
CA ASN A 118 -8.12 -40.10 -8.56
C ASN A 118 -7.36 -38.74 -8.53
N GLY A 119 -7.87 -37.69 -9.20
CA GLY A 119 -7.18 -36.40 -9.33
C GLY A 119 -6.83 -35.74 -8.00
N MET A 120 -7.66 -35.95 -6.98
CA MET A 120 -7.34 -35.74 -5.57
C MET A 120 -7.57 -37.05 -4.80
N GLN A 121 -6.69 -37.37 -3.85
CA GLN A 121 -6.87 -38.48 -2.93
C GLN A 121 -6.79 -38.00 -1.49
N LEU A 122 -7.75 -38.40 -0.65
CA LEU A 122 -7.81 -38.00 0.77
C LEU A 122 -7.86 -39.24 1.67
N ASN A 123 -7.02 -39.24 2.73
CA ASN A 123 -7.06 -40.24 3.78
C ASN A 123 -8.06 -39.88 4.87
N PHE A 124 -8.99 -40.79 5.16
CA PHE A 124 -9.98 -40.67 6.23
C PHE A 124 -9.74 -41.60 7.42
N THR A 125 -8.86 -42.59 7.30
CA THR A 125 -8.71 -43.68 8.30
C THR A 125 -7.38 -43.65 9.03
N PHE A 126 -6.29 -43.24 8.36
CA PHE A 126 -4.94 -43.13 8.91
C PHE A 126 -4.44 -44.43 9.58
N MET A 127 -4.73 -45.60 9.00
CA MET A 127 -4.24 -46.88 9.53
C MET A 127 -2.81 -47.17 9.06
N ASN A 128 -2.50 -46.85 7.80
CA ASN A 128 -1.18 -47.10 7.21
C ASN A 128 -0.28 -45.85 7.10
N PHE A 129 -0.83 -44.63 7.11
CA PHE A 129 -0.06 -43.38 6.96
C PHE A 129 -0.53 -42.33 7.98
N SER A 130 0.42 -41.55 8.53
CA SER A 130 0.18 -40.53 9.58
C SER A 130 -0.66 -41.04 10.76
N THR A 131 -0.33 -42.22 11.31
CA THR A 131 -1.15 -42.92 12.32
C THR A 131 -1.43 -42.13 13.61
N SER A 132 -0.64 -41.11 13.92
CA SER A 132 -0.94 -40.13 14.98
C SER A 132 -2.29 -39.45 14.80
N CYS A 133 -2.72 -39.22 13.55
CA CYS A 133 -4.01 -38.64 13.19
C CYS A 133 -5.22 -39.49 13.59
N GLN A 134 -5.09 -40.77 13.92
CA GLN A 134 -6.22 -41.55 14.45
C GLN A 134 -6.81 -40.93 15.72
N LYS A 135 -5.98 -40.27 16.54
CA LYS A 135 -6.40 -39.61 17.79
C LYS A 135 -7.08 -38.25 17.56
N THR A 136 -6.87 -37.64 16.40
CA THR A 136 -7.30 -36.28 16.03
C THR A 136 -7.91 -36.26 14.63
N ARG A 137 -8.64 -37.32 14.27
CA ARG A 137 -9.02 -37.67 12.90
C ARG A 137 -9.73 -36.54 12.15
N GLN A 138 -10.72 -35.90 12.80
CA GLN A 138 -11.42 -34.74 12.25
C GLN A 138 -10.48 -33.59 11.93
N TYR A 139 -9.61 -33.21 12.87
CA TYR A 139 -8.64 -32.14 12.66
C TYR A 139 -7.70 -32.44 11.49
N CYS A 140 -7.15 -33.66 11.41
CA CYS A 140 -6.27 -34.03 10.30
C CYS A 140 -6.99 -34.02 8.94
N ILE A 141 -8.22 -34.54 8.86
CA ILE A 141 -9.03 -34.50 7.62
C ILE A 141 -9.27 -33.05 7.20
N GLN A 142 -9.65 -32.17 8.13
CA GLN A 142 -9.91 -30.76 7.84
C GLN A 142 -8.63 -30.00 7.42
N ALA A 143 -7.51 -30.22 8.09
CA ALA A 143 -6.24 -29.53 7.81
C ALA A 143 -5.58 -30.02 6.50
N ILE A 144 -5.70 -31.31 6.18
CA ILE A 144 -5.26 -31.87 4.90
C ILE A 144 -6.17 -31.40 3.78
N ALA A 145 -7.50 -31.49 3.94
CA ALA A 145 -8.44 -31.02 2.92
C ALA A 145 -8.23 -29.55 2.55
N ALA A 146 -8.04 -28.67 3.55
CA ALA A 146 -7.75 -27.28 3.28
C ALA A 146 -6.43 -27.08 2.50
N HIS A 147 -5.39 -27.88 2.76
CA HIS A 147 -4.14 -27.86 1.99
C HIS A 147 -4.31 -28.37 0.54
N GLU A 148 -4.89 -29.57 0.36
CA GLU A 148 -5.09 -30.17 -0.97
C GLU A 148 -6.01 -29.35 -1.87
N PHE A 149 -7.01 -28.66 -1.30
CA PHE A 149 -7.84 -27.74 -2.07
C PHE A 149 -7.10 -26.46 -2.49
N GLY A 150 -6.00 -26.10 -1.83
CA GLY A 150 -5.08 -25.05 -2.32
C GLY A 150 -4.40 -25.48 -3.62
N HIS A 151 -3.85 -26.70 -3.65
CA HIS A 151 -3.32 -27.29 -4.89
C HIS A 151 -4.37 -27.40 -6.00
N ALA A 152 -5.59 -27.83 -5.65
CA ALA A 152 -6.71 -27.89 -6.59
C ALA A 152 -7.14 -26.52 -7.12
N LEU A 153 -6.73 -25.41 -6.47
CA LEU A 153 -6.90 -24.04 -6.94
C LEU A 153 -5.70 -23.48 -7.72
N GLY A 154 -4.71 -24.31 -8.03
CA GLY A 154 -3.52 -23.92 -8.79
C GLY A 154 -2.36 -23.43 -7.93
N ILE A 155 -2.48 -23.49 -6.59
CA ILE A 155 -1.49 -22.96 -5.65
C ILE A 155 -0.43 -24.04 -5.38
N ALA A 156 0.83 -23.73 -5.70
CA ALA A 156 1.98 -24.58 -5.43
C ALA A 156 2.43 -24.49 -3.96
N HIS A 157 3.36 -25.35 -3.56
CA HIS A 157 3.97 -25.28 -2.23
C HIS A 157 4.77 -23.98 -2.04
N GLU A 158 4.57 -23.32 -0.92
CA GLU A 158 5.21 -22.04 -0.61
C GLU A 158 6.70 -22.22 -0.25
N GLN A 159 7.13 -23.41 0.19
CA GLN A 159 8.56 -23.74 0.33
C GLN A 159 9.28 -23.98 -1.00
N ASN A 160 8.57 -24.15 -2.14
CA ASN A 160 9.24 -24.26 -3.45
C ASN A 160 9.77 -22.89 -3.93
N ARG A 161 9.46 -21.80 -3.22
CA ARG A 161 9.87 -20.46 -3.60
C ARG A 161 11.37 -20.27 -3.56
N SER A 162 11.91 -19.77 -4.68
CA SER A 162 13.31 -19.36 -4.80
C SER A 162 13.67 -18.11 -3.96
N ASP A 163 12.68 -17.39 -3.45
CA ASP A 163 12.84 -16.19 -2.62
C ASP A 163 12.51 -16.41 -1.13
N ARG A 164 12.35 -17.66 -0.69
CA ARG A 164 12.27 -17.98 0.75
C ARG A 164 13.61 -17.70 1.43
N PHE A 165 13.57 -17.27 2.69
CA PHE A 165 14.77 -16.85 3.44
C PHE A 165 14.91 -17.51 4.82
N ASP A 166 13.92 -18.31 5.25
CA ASP A 166 13.86 -18.87 6.61
C ASP A 166 13.24 -20.29 6.65
N CYS A 167 13.45 -21.05 5.57
CA CYS A 167 12.83 -22.34 5.33
C CYS A 167 13.76 -23.32 4.58
N ASP A 168 14.26 -24.30 5.32
CA ASP A 168 15.24 -25.29 4.86
C ASP A 168 14.59 -26.60 4.36
N GLN A 169 13.26 -26.62 4.18
CA GLN A 169 12.57 -27.79 3.61
C GLN A 169 12.86 -27.91 2.11
N ASP A 170 12.98 -29.15 1.65
CA ASP A 170 13.15 -29.49 0.24
C ASP A 170 11.94 -29.08 -0.59
N HIS A 171 12.19 -28.78 -1.87
CA HIS A 171 11.12 -28.55 -2.84
C HIS A 171 10.31 -29.83 -3.06
N GLN A 172 9.01 -29.70 -3.28
CA GLN A 172 8.15 -30.84 -3.58
C GLN A 172 6.99 -30.49 -4.52
N GLY A 173 6.73 -31.37 -5.49
CA GLY A 173 5.61 -31.24 -6.42
C GLY A 173 5.93 -30.27 -7.56
N THR A 174 4.95 -29.49 -7.98
CA THR A 174 5.10 -28.52 -9.07
C THR A 174 5.78 -27.24 -8.57
N GLU A 175 6.79 -26.78 -9.31
CA GLU A 175 7.39 -25.46 -9.11
C GLU A 175 6.43 -24.36 -9.60
N PRO A 176 6.30 -23.23 -8.86
CA PRO A 176 5.48 -22.11 -9.32
C PRO A 176 6.07 -21.41 -10.55
N ASP A 177 5.22 -21.10 -11.53
CA ASP A 177 5.56 -20.20 -12.65
C ASP A 177 5.08 -18.75 -12.39
N TRP A 178 4.10 -18.61 -11.49
CA TRP A 178 3.47 -17.37 -11.11
C TRP A 178 3.24 -17.29 -9.60
N THR A 179 2.89 -16.10 -9.17
CA THR A 179 3.33 -15.59 -7.90
C THR A 179 2.43 -14.36 -7.55
N VAL A 180 1.60 -14.44 -6.48
CA VAL A 180 0.48 -13.52 -6.06
C VAL A 180 0.61 -12.71 -4.71
N THR A 181 1.07 -13.26 -3.56
CA THR A 181 1.46 -12.53 -2.29
C THR A 181 2.95 -12.65 -1.83
N PRO A 182 3.53 -11.76 -0.99
CA PRO A 182 4.91 -11.94 -0.50
C PRO A 182 5.15 -13.33 0.13
N TYR A 183 6.42 -13.78 0.23
CA TYR A 183 6.74 -15.08 0.85
C TYR A 183 6.13 -15.20 2.24
N ASP A 184 5.36 -16.27 2.43
CA ASP A 184 4.58 -16.50 3.64
C ASP A 184 5.04 -17.75 4.39
N LYS A 185 5.81 -17.54 5.47
CA LYS A 185 6.23 -18.61 6.37
C LYS A 185 5.04 -19.34 7.02
N VAL A 186 3.91 -18.65 7.23
CA VAL A 186 2.74 -19.19 7.95
C VAL A 186 1.58 -19.56 7.03
N SER A 187 1.84 -19.66 5.72
CA SER A 187 0.89 -20.18 4.73
C SER A 187 0.52 -21.63 5.04
N ILE A 188 -0.73 -22.01 4.78
CA ILE A 188 -1.17 -23.40 4.80
C ILE A 188 -0.39 -24.28 3.80
N MET A 189 0.18 -23.68 2.75
CA MET A 189 0.95 -24.32 1.69
C MET A 189 2.45 -24.41 1.99
N ASN A 190 2.91 -23.98 3.18
CA ASN A 190 4.33 -23.97 3.57
C ASN A 190 4.67 -25.08 4.57
N TYR A 191 5.59 -25.98 4.23
CA TYR A 191 6.07 -27.03 5.15
C TYR A 191 6.95 -26.49 6.29
N CYS A 192 7.45 -25.26 6.19
CA CYS A 192 8.16 -24.55 7.26
C CYS A 192 7.24 -23.76 8.20
N ASN A 193 5.92 -23.90 8.05
CA ASN A 193 4.96 -23.32 8.98
C ASN A 193 5.15 -23.91 10.38
N PRO A 194 5.34 -23.09 11.43
CA PRO A 194 5.49 -23.60 12.80
C PRO A 194 4.25 -24.36 13.30
N ASN A 195 3.10 -24.16 12.65
CA ASN A 195 1.90 -24.97 12.84
C ASN A 195 1.70 -25.87 11.62
N TRP A 196 1.60 -27.18 11.81
CA TRP A 196 1.37 -28.13 10.71
C TRP A 196 0.09 -27.76 9.93
N ASN A 197 0.24 -27.55 8.62
CA ASN A 197 -0.79 -27.02 7.70
C ASN A 197 -1.54 -25.78 8.26
N GLY A 198 -0.85 -24.88 8.97
CA GLY A 198 -1.47 -23.67 9.55
C GLY A 198 -2.59 -23.96 10.57
N ASN A 199 -2.59 -25.13 11.22
CA ASN A 199 -3.72 -25.66 11.99
C ASN A 199 -5.03 -25.80 11.17
N GLY A 200 -4.91 -26.03 9.86
CA GLY A 200 -6.02 -26.06 8.92
C GLY A 200 -6.68 -24.69 8.73
N GLN A 201 -5.97 -23.59 8.93
CA GLN A 201 -6.42 -22.22 8.69
C GLN A 201 -5.59 -21.57 7.59
N LEU A 202 -6.21 -20.70 6.80
CA LEU A 202 -5.48 -19.84 5.88
C LEU A 202 -4.80 -18.71 6.66
N SER A 203 -3.56 -18.40 6.31
CA SER A 203 -2.94 -17.13 6.66
C SER A 203 -3.69 -15.96 6.01
N ASP A 204 -3.34 -14.72 6.33
CA ASP A 204 -3.92 -13.60 5.60
C ASP A 204 -3.36 -13.44 4.18
N LEU A 205 -2.12 -13.87 3.92
CA LEU A 205 -1.54 -13.86 2.57
C LEU A 205 -2.11 -14.98 1.68
N ASP A 206 -2.38 -16.17 2.23
CA ASP A 206 -3.14 -17.25 1.54
C ASP A 206 -4.49 -16.73 1.04
N LYS A 207 -5.22 -16.03 1.92
CA LYS A 207 -6.49 -15.41 1.58
C LYS A 207 -6.28 -14.38 0.45
N ILE A 208 -5.23 -13.54 0.52
CA ILE A 208 -5.03 -12.42 -0.42
C ILE A 208 -4.73 -12.99 -1.80
N GLY A 209 -3.89 -14.02 -1.86
CA GLY A 209 -3.63 -14.79 -3.07
C GLY A 209 -4.93 -15.30 -3.70
N VAL A 210 -5.74 -16.07 -2.97
CA VAL A 210 -6.95 -16.68 -3.55
C VAL A 210 -8.01 -15.66 -3.99
N ASN A 211 -8.11 -14.51 -3.34
CA ASN A 211 -9.03 -13.44 -3.77
C ASN A 211 -8.52 -12.69 -5.00
N VAL A 212 -7.20 -12.44 -5.11
CA VAL A 212 -6.63 -11.90 -6.34
C VAL A 212 -6.79 -12.88 -7.51
N LEU A 213 -6.70 -14.19 -7.26
CA LEU A 213 -6.86 -15.23 -8.28
C LEU A 213 -8.30 -15.44 -8.75
N TYR A 214 -9.24 -15.57 -7.81
CA TYR A 214 -10.61 -16.02 -8.09
C TYR A 214 -11.68 -14.98 -7.75
N GLY A 215 -11.27 -13.76 -7.35
CA GLY A 215 -12.13 -12.74 -6.78
C GLY A 215 -12.67 -13.12 -5.41
N LYS A 216 -13.39 -12.18 -4.80
CA LYS A 216 -14.53 -12.41 -3.89
C LYS A 216 -15.57 -11.32 -4.06
N GLY A 217 -15.08 -10.10 -4.32
CA GLY A 217 -15.72 -8.90 -3.83
C GLY A 217 -15.61 -8.90 -2.31
N SER A 218 -14.72 -8.10 -1.75
CA SER A 218 -14.99 -7.59 -0.40
C SER A 218 -16.18 -6.62 -0.46
N THR A 219 -16.79 -6.32 0.68
CA THR A 219 -17.99 -5.47 0.75
C THR A 219 -17.66 -4.11 0.13
N PRO A 220 -18.19 -3.77 -1.06
CA PRO A 220 -17.67 -2.67 -1.86
C PRO A 220 -17.62 -1.38 -1.03
N VAL A 221 -16.42 -0.84 -0.81
CA VAL A 221 -16.23 0.32 0.08
C VAL A 221 -16.51 1.61 -0.70
N PRO A 222 -17.67 2.27 -0.53
CA PRO A 222 -18.01 3.45 -1.30
C PRO A 222 -17.36 4.66 -0.64
N GLY A 223 -16.48 5.36 -1.35
CA GLY A 223 -15.66 6.40 -0.75
C GLY A 223 -14.84 7.21 -1.73
N SER A 224 -14.69 8.50 -1.44
CA SER A 224 -13.79 9.42 -2.13
C SER A 224 -12.70 9.96 -1.20
N SER A 225 -11.65 10.55 -1.76
CA SER A 225 -10.52 11.12 -1.00
C SER A 225 -9.91 10.17 0.05
N PRO A 226 -9.40 8.99 -0.35
CA PRO A 226 -8.63 8.18 0.57
C PRO A 226 -7.40 8.96 1.06
N GLU A 227 -7.10 8.83 2.34
CA GLU A 227 -5.85 9.24 2.99
C GLU A 227 -5.37 8.08 3.85
N ILE A 228 -4.08 7.75 3.79
CA ILE A 228 -3.50 6.56 4.45
C ILE A 228 -2.33 6.94 5.36
N ALA A 229 -2.33 6.38 6.57
CA ALA A 229 -1.22 6.51 7.51
C ALA A 229 -0.91 5.22 8.25
N ASP A 230 0.35 5.07 8.64
CA ASP A 230 0.78 4.10 9.63
C ASP A 230 0.36 4.54 11.04
N TYR A 231 -0.06 3.55 11.83
CA TYR A 231 -0.32 3.69 13.25
C TYR A 231 0.90 3.13 14.02
N PRO A 232 1.66 3.95 14.76
CA PRO A 232 2.91 3.52 15.37
C PRO A 232 2.65 2.55 16.54
N THR A 233 3.00 1.28 16.36
CA THR A 233 2.99 0.27 17.43
C THR A 233 4.33 -0.44 17.48
N PHE A 234 4.72 -0.87 18.68
CA PHE A 234 6.04 -1.47 18.90
C PHE A 234 6.22 -2.86 18.28
N ASN A 235 5.13 -3.61 18.06
CA ASN A 235 5.18 -5.04 17.66
C ASN A 235 4.30 -5.40 16.45
N LEU A 236 3.51 -4.47 15.92
CA LEU A 236 2.58 -4.68 14.80
C LEU A 236 2.64 -3.46 13.86
N GLU A 237 2.57 -3.69 12.56
CA GLU A 237 2.46 -2.61 11.58
C GLU A 237 0.99 -2.49 11.14
N GLN A 238 0.32 -1.45 11.63
CA GLN A 238 -1.10 -1.19 11.36
C GLN A 238 -1.24 0.00 10.41
N PHE A 239 -1.97 -0.17 9.32
CA PHE A 239 -2.35 0.90 8.41
C PHE A 239 -3.82 1.23 8.54
N GLU A 240 -4.12 2.51 8.45
CA GLU A 240 -5.48 3.04 8.48
C GLU A 240 -5.69 3.96 7.28
N THR A 241 -6.75 3.70 6.53
CA THR A 241 -7.17 4.51 5.39
C THR A 241 -8.52 5.11 5.69
N MET A 242 -8.56 6.44 5.85
CA MET A 242 -9.80 7.19 5.97
C MET A 242 -10.27 7.68 4.61
N TYR A 243 -11.58 7.89 4.47
CA TYR A 243 -12.20 8.36 3.24
C TYR A 243 -13.53 9.06 3.54
N VAL A 244 -14.08 9.78 2.55
CA VAL A 244 -15.39 10.42 2.63
C VAL A 244 -16.44 9.50 2.03
N THR A 245 -17.43 9.05 2.82
CA THR A 245 -18.53 8.22 2.33
C THR A 245 -19.46 9.01 1.40
N PRO A 246 -20.30 8.39 0.55
CA PRO A 246 -21.29 9.08 -0.28
C PRO A 246 -22.27 9.98 0.51
N GLN A 247 -22.52 9.65 1.77
CA GLN A 247 -23.37 10.41 2.69
C GLN A 247 -22.62 11.57 3.40
N GLY A 248 -21.35 11.82 3.05
CA GLY A 248 -20.54 12.88 3.66
C GLY A 248 -20.12 12.57 5.09
N ALA A 249 -19.98 11.30 5.45
CA ALA A 249 -19.41 10.87 6.73
C ALA A 249 -17.93 10.52 6.56
N LEU A 250 -17.20 10.44 7.67
CA LEU A 250 -15.84 9.90 7.71
C LEU A 250 -15.91 8.37 7.79
N GLY A 251 -15.44 7.69 6.76
CA GLY A 251 -15.27 6.23 6.71
C GLY A 251 -13.86 5.79 7.08
N LEU A 252 -13.72 4.55 7.55
CA LEU A 252 -12.44 3.92 7.88
C LEU A 252 -12.39 2.47 7.40
N VAL A 253 -11.26 2.10 6.80
CA VAL A 253 -10.78 0.72 6.68
C VAL A 253 -9.37 0.61 7.27
N TRP A 254 -9.00 -0.54 7.80
CA TRP A 254 -7.68 -0.76 8.42
C TRP A 254 -7.14 -2.17 8.22
N LYS A 255 -5.82 -2.33 8.16
CA LYS A 255 -5.14 -3.64 8.17
C LYS A 255 -4.03 -3.68 9.22
N VAL A 256 -3.59 -4.89 9.59
CA VAL A 256 -2.50 -5.13 10.55
C VAL A 256 -1.60 -6.22 10.00
N ASN A 257 -0.28 -6.01 9.96
CA ASN A 257 0.70 -7.00 9.51
C ASN A 257 0.38 -7.62 8.13
N ASN A 258 0.05 -6.78 7.13
CA ASN A 258 -0.40 -7.23 5.80
C ASN A 258 -1.66 -8.14 5.81
N SER A 259 -2.50 -8.04 6.84
CA SER A 259 -3.82 -8.68 6.89
C SER A 259 -4.76 -8.17 5.78
N TRP A 260 -5.94 -8.79 5.68
CA TRP A 260 -7.07 -8.13 5.02
C TRP A 260 -7.31 -6.72 5.55
N TRP A 261 -7.80 -5.87 4.66
CA TRP A 261 -8.47 -4.64 5.04
C TRP A 261 -9.81 -4.94 5.72
N LYS A 262 -9.94 -4.51 6.97
CA LYS A 262 -11.10 -4.65 7.83
C LYS A 262 -11.96 -3.38 7.73
N GLY A 263 -13.25 -3.53 8.03
CA GLY A 263 -14.26 -2.50 7.78
C GLY A 263 -15.18 -2.89 6.60
N PRO A 264 -15.83 -1.92 5.95
CA PRO A 264 -15.83 -0.50 6.28
C PRO A 264 -16.55 -0.21 7.60
N ILE A 265 -16.06 0.76 8.38
CA ILE A 265 -16.82 1.37 9.48
C ILE A 265 -16.96 2.88 9.26
N THR A 266 -17.95 3.50 9.90
CA THR A 266 -18.15 4.96 9.84
C THR A 266 -17.84 5.58 11.21
N LEU A 267 -17.02 6.63 11.21
CA LEU A 267 -16.53 7.32 12.41
C LEU A 267 -17.31 8.60 12.76
N SER A 268 -18.25 9.03 11.91
CA SER A 268 -19.08 10.22 12.12
C SER A 268 -20.52 10.01 11.66
N GLY A 269 -21.40 10.95 12.01
CA GLY A 269 -22.68 11.09 11.33
C GLY A 269 -22.52 11.51 9.85
N PRO A 270 -23.58 11.34 9.03
CA PRO A 270 -23.65 11.85 7.66
C PRO A 270 -23.66 13.38 7.64
N GLY A 271 -23.26 13.97 6.51
CA GLY A 271 -23.28 15.42 6.31
C GLY A 271 -22.17 16.21 7.05
N LEU A 272 -21.17 15.55 7.63
CA LEU A 272 -20.00 16.21 8.22
C LEU A 272 -19.11 16.86 7.15
N LEU A 273 -18.84 16.12 6.06
CA LEU A 273 -17.90 16.47 5.01
C LEU A 273 -18.59 16.66 3.66
N PRO A 274 -18.16 17.62 2.82
CA PRO A 274 -18.56 17.65 1.42
C PRO A 274 -17.86 16.54 0.62
N GLN A 275 -18.44 16.13 -0.51
CA GLN A 275 -17.79 15.17 -1.42
C GLN A 275 -16.46 15.71 -1.95
N GLY A 276 -15.43 14.85 -1.98
CA GLY A 276 -14.08 15.26 -2.35
C GLY A 276 -13.34 16.11 -1.31
N ALA A 277 -13.89 16.27 -0.10
CA ALA A 277 -13.17 16.86 1.03
C ALA A 277 -11.84 16.15 1.27
N ARG A 278 -10.86 16.87 1.80
CA ARG A 278 -9.53 16.33 2.07
C ARG A 278 -9.34 15.99 3.53
N ILE A 279 -8.58 14.94 3.73
CA ILE A 279 -8.20 14.38 5.01
C ILE A 279 -6.67 14.39 5.00
N SER A 280 -6.05 14.82 6.10
CA SER A 280 -4.61 14.65 6.33
C SER A 280 -4.43 13.86 7.61
N MET A 281 -3.64 12.78 7.55
CA MET A 281 -3.40 11.89 8.68
C MET A 281 -1.94 11.95 9.12
N VAL A 282 -1.70 12.07 10.42
CA VAL A 282 -0.35 12.16 10.99
C VAL A 282 -0.20 11.29 12.24
N ALA A 283 0.83 10.45 12.23
CA ALA A 283 1.27 9.72 13.41
C ALA A 283 1.94 10.69 14.40
N TYR A 284 1.49 10.65 15.64
CA TYR A 284 2.06 11.41 16.75
C TYR A 284 2.66 10.42 17.77
N PRO A 285 4.00 10.28 17.84
CA PRO A 285 4.63 9.26 18.68
C PRO A 285 4.26 9.39 20.17
N LEU A 286 4.00 10.60 20.65
CA LEU A 286 3.63 10.85 22.04
C LEU A 286 2.22 10.30 22.35
N ASN A 287 2.15 9.34 23.27
CA ASN A 287 0.97 8.52 23.60
C ASN A 287 0.51 7.53 22.51
N ASN A 288 1.34 7.24 21.50
CA ASN A 288 0.99 6.42 20.34
C ASN A 288 -0.33 6.88 19.74
N GLN A 289 -0.36 8.09 19.20
CA GLN A 289 -1.54 8.68 18.60
C GLN A 289 -1.48 8.69 17.08
N LEU A 290 -2.65 8.65 16.47
CA LEU A 290 -2.86 8.94 15.06
C LEU A 290 -4.04 9.91 14.97
N GLU A 291 -3.83 11.02 14.29
CA GLU A 291 -4.77 12.14 14.22
C GLU A 291 -5.11 12.41 12.76
N ALA A 292 -6.40 12.62 12.49
CA ALA A 292 -6.92 12.90 11.17
C ALA A 292 -7.64 14.26 11.18
N PHE A 293 -7.24 15.14 10.25
CA PHE A 293 -7.71 16.51 10.15
C PHE A 293 -8.46 16.74 8.85
N TYR A 294 -9.51 17.55 8.88
CA TYR A 294 -10.35 17.84 7.71
C TYR A 294 -11.15 19.14 7.88
N ALA A 295 -11.48 19.78 6.75
CA ALA A 295 -12.38 20.92 6.68
C ALA A 295 -13.83 20.47 6.46
N ALA A 296 -14.71 20.68 7.44
CA ALA A 296 -16.10 20.23 7.42
C ALA A 296 -17.01 21.13 6.55
N ASN A 297 -18.28 20.73 6.40
CA ASN A 297 -19.30 21.47 5.64
C ASN A 297 -19.55 22.90 6.15
N ASP A 298 -19.28 23.18 7.43
CA ASP A 298 -19.38 24.52 8.03
C ASP A 298 -18.13 25.39 7.79
N GLY A 299 -17.09 24.86 7.12
CA GLY A 299 -15.83 25.55 6.89
C GLY A 299 -14.96 25.67 8.15
N ALA A 300 -15.25 24.96 9.23
CA ALA A 300 -14.33 24.80 10.35
C ALA A 300 -13.38 23.60 10.13
N ILE A 301 -12.20 23.67 10.73
CA ILE A 301 -11.26 22.55 10.79
C ILE A 301 -11.60 21.69 11.99
N TYR A 302 -11.65 20.38 11.77
CA TYR A 302 -11.92 19.36 12.77
C TYR A 302 -10.73 18.39 12.90
N VAL A 303 -10.64 17.73 14.06
CA VAL A 303 -9.78 16.57 14.29
C VAL A 303 -10.61 15.40 14.82
N THR A 304 -10.29 14.19 14.38
CA THR A 304 -10.54 12.97 15.16
C THR A 304 -9.20 12.32 15.48
N TYR A 305 -9.10 11.64 16.61
CA TYR A 305 -7.87 10.96 17.01
C TYR A 305 -8.13 9.60 17.62
N LYS A 306 -7.12 8.74 17.51
CA LYS A 306 -7.02 7.44 18.15
C LYS A 306 -5.74 7.42 18.99
N ALA A 307 -5.79 6.81 20.17
CA ALA A 307 -4.62 6.69 21.07
C ALA A 307 -4.47 5.26 21.58
N LYS A 308 -3.23 4.75 21.68
CA LYS A 308 -2.90 3.44 22.28
C LYS A 308 -3.73 2.25 21.72
N ASN A 309 -4.06 2.31 20.43
CA ASN A 309 -4.92 1.38 19.70
C ASN A 309 -6.37 1.25 20.22
N GLY A 310 -6.84 2.24 20.98
CA GLY A 310 -8.24 2.36 21.38
C GLY A 310 -9.16 2.82 20.26
N ALA A 311 -10.42 3.07 20.60
CA ALA A 311 -11.40 3.63 19.67
C ALA A 311 -11.02 5.04 19.18
N TRP A 312 -11.45 5.36 17.96
CA TRP A 312 -11.41 6.72 17.43
C TRP A 312 -12.34 7.65 18.20
N SER A 313 -11.93 8.90 18.39
CA SER A 313 -12.75 9.94 19.01
C SER A 313 -13.89 10.37 18.08
N ASN A 314 -14.96 10.91 18.66
CA ASN A 314 -15.88 11.74 17.88
C ASN A 314 -15.12 12.93 17.26
N PRO A 315 -15.60 13.51 16.14
CA PRO A 315 -15.04 14.73 15.56
C PRO A 315 -15.05 15.91 16.55
N ILE A 316 -13.89 16.54 16.74
CA ILE A 316 -13.69 17.70 17.62
C ILE A 316 -13.39 18.92 16.74
N ARG A 317 -14.18 20.00 16.87
CA ARG A 317 -13.97 21.24 16.12
C ARG A 317 -12.81 22.04 16.72
N LEU A 318 -11.83 22.43 15.89
CA LEU A 318 -10.65 23.20 16.30
C LEU A 318 -10.78 24.71 16.01
N THR A 319 -11.59 25.10 15.03
CA THR A 319 -11.75 26.51 14.63
C THR A 319 -13.21 26.98 14.67
N ALA A 320 -13.45 28.24 14.32
CA ALA A 320 -14.80 28.73 14.05
C ALA A 320 -15.30 28.24 12.66
N PRO A 321 -16.61 28.15 12.44
CA PRO A 321 -17.17 28.04 11.09
C PRO A 321 -16.64 29.13 10.15
N ASN A 322 -16.64 28.88 8.85
CA ASN A 322 -16.11 29.77 7.80
C ASN A 322 -14.63 30.18 7.97
N THR A 323 -13.79 29.32 8.56
CA THR A 323 -12.33 29.52 8.61
C THR A 323 -11.68 29.26 7.25
N ILE A 324 -12.10 28.19 6.57
CA ILE A 324 -11.57 27.70 5.31
C ILE A 324 -12.74 27.30 4.40
N ARG A 325 -12.51 27.26 3.08
CA ARG A 325 -13.42 26.61 2.13
C ARG A 325 -13.77 25.19 2.61
N PRO A 326 -15.07 24.81 2.69
CA PRO A 326 -15.49 23.45 3.01
C PRO A 326 -14.81 22.39 2.13
N GLY A 327 -14.27 21.34 2.75
CA GLY A 327 -13.49 20.31 2.06
C GLY A 327 -12.13 20.77 1.47
N GLY A 328 -11.70 21.99 1.78
CA GLY A 328 -10.41 22.55 1.38
C GLY A 328 -9.21 21.74 1.87
N ASP A 329 -8.05 21.95 1.24
CA ASP A 329 -6.83 21.28 1.67
C ASP A 329 -6.27 21.83 2.97
N LEU A 330 -5.63 20.92 3.70
CA LEU A 330 -4.78 21.18 4.84
C LEU A 330 -3.75 20.04 4.92
N HIS A 331 -2.63 20.27 5.58
CA HIS A 331 -1.64 19.21 5.80
C HIS A 331 -1.10 19.26 7.22
N ALA A 332 -1.15 18.10 7.88
CA ALA A 332 -0.66 17.92 9.24
C ALA A 332 0.74 17.29 9.22
N ALA A 333 1.65 17.77 10.06
CA ALA A 333 2.97 17.18 10.23
C ALA A 333 3.42 17.18 11.69
N PHE A 334 4.29 16.21 12.01
CA PHE A 334 4.93 16.09 13.32
C PHE A 334 6.32 16.74 13.31
N TYR A 335 6.56 17.61 14.29
CA TYR A 335 7.82 18.29 14.57
C TYR A 335 8.47 17.61 15.79
N PRO A 336 9.58 16.87 15.61
CA PRO A 336 10.17 16.08 16.70
C PRO A 336 10.70 16.93 17.86
N LEU A 337 11.30 18.08 17.56
CA LEU A 337 11.70 19.06 18.57
C LEU A 337 10.46 19.55 19.33
N ASN A 338 10.50 19.48 20.66
CA ASN A 338 9.41 19.78 21.62
C ASN A 338 8.14 18.88 21.54
N ASN A 339 8.09 17.91 20.62
CA ASN A 339 6.93 17.08 20.31
C ASN A 339 5.69 17.90 19.89
N GLN A 340 5.74 18.62 18.77
CA GLN A 340 4.63 19.46 18.29
C GLN A 340 3.97 18.92 17.03
N LEU A 341 2.64 18.93 16.98
CA LEU A 341 1.89 18.77 15.74
C LEU A 341 1.52 20.15 15.22
N GLU A 342 1.63 20.33 13.91
CA GLU A 342 1.11 21.51 13.22
C GLU A 342 0.23 21.10 12.04
N VAL A 343 -0.84 21.86 11.81
CA VAL A 343 -1.75 21.71 10.68
C VAL A 343 -1.78 23.03 9.92
N LEU A 344 -1.30 23.02 8.68
CA LEU A 344 -1.21 24.20 7.84
C LEU A 344 -2.32 24.21 6.78
N TYR A 345 -2.83 25.39 6.48
CA TYR A 345 -3.94 25.57 5.53
C TYR A 345 -3.99 27.00 4.96
N LEU A 346 -4.65 27.15 3.80
CA LEU A 346 -4.96 28.46 3.20
C LEU A 346 -6.38 28.89 3.61
N GLY A 347 -6.48 29.96 4.40
CA GLY A 347 -7.72 30.50 4.96
C GLY A 347 -8.68 31.08 3.92
N ASN A 348 -9.88 31.48 4.34
CA ASN A 348 -10.85 32.17 3.45
C ASN A 348 -10.38 33.57 2.99
N ASP A 349 -9.41 34.16 3.69
CA ASP A 349 -8.69 35.38 3.31
C ASP A 349 -7.51 35.12 2.34
N GLY A 350 -7.22 33.86 2.02
CA GLY A 350 -6.08 33.43 1.22
C GLY A 350 -4.72 33.57 1.90
N ALA A 351 -4.66 33.77 3.22
CA ALA A 351 -3.43 33.70 3.99
C ALA A 351 -3.07 32.24 4.34
N LEU A 352 -1.78 31.96 4.51
CA LEU A 352 -1.30 30.72 5.11
C LEU A 352 -1.43 30.82 6.64
N HIS A 353 -2.09 29.83 7.25
CA HIS A 353 -2.28 29.72 8.69
C HIS A 353 -1.72 28.43 9.24
N VAL A 354 -1.59 28.38 10.57
CA VAL A 354 -1.19 27.20 11.34
C VAL A 354 -2.05 27.02 12.59
N LEU A 355 -2.55 25.80 12.80
CA LEU A 355 -2.98 25.28 14.11
C LEU A 355 -1.83 24.46 14.69
N TRP A 356 -1.61 24.53 16.00
CA TRP A 356 -0.59 23.70 16.64
C TRP A 356 -0.96 23.25 18.07
N LYS A 357 -0.40 22.11 18.46
CA LYS A 357 -0.29 21.67 19.87
C LYS A 357 1.12 21.13 20.12
N ALA A 358 1.61 21.29 21.35
CA ALA A 358 2.89 20.72 21.79
C ALA A 358 2.67 19.79 22.98
N GLN A 359 3.54 18.79 23.14
CA GLN A 359 3.54 17.84 24.27
C GLN A 359 2.17 17.16 24.52
N ASN A 360 1.36 17.02 23.47
CA ASN A 360 0.00 16.49 23.50
C ASN A 360 -0.97 17.23 24.45
N GLY A 361 -0.71 18.52 24.66
CA GLY A 361 -1.61 19.44 25.35
C GLY A 361 -2.76 19.93 24.44
N ALA A 362 -3.42 21.00 24.89
CA ALA A 362 -4.50 21.64 24.14
C ALA A 362 -4.02 22.23 22.79
N TRP A 363 -4.94 22.29 21.83
CA TRP A 363 -4.75 23.04 20.58
C TRP A 363 -4.78 24.54 20.85
N ASN A 364 -3.85 25.25 20.20
CA ASN A 364 -3.79 26.70 20.23
C ASN A 364 -4.74 27.30 19.19
N ALA A 365 -5.14 28.56 19.39
CA ALA A 365 -5.90 29.30 18.39
C ALA A 365 -5.07 29.47 17.09
N PRO A 366 -5.71 29.59 15.91
CA PRO A 366 -5.02 29.78 14.63
C PRO A 366 -3.99 30.91 14.65
N GLY A 367 -2.76 30.61 14.25
CA GLY A 367 -1.72 31.58 13.94
C GLY A 367 -1.72 31.92 12.46
N THR A 368 -1.35 33.15 12.12
CA THR A 368 -1.22 33.64 10.74
C THR A 368 0.26 33.68 10.34
N ILE A 369 0.65 32.97 9.28
CA ILE A 369 2.03 32.90 8.77
C ILE A 369 2.29 33.97 7.70
N SER A 370 1.27 34.33 6.90
CA SER A 370 1.41 35.27 5.79
C SER A 370 0.38 36.39 5.83
N PRO A 371 0.58 37.49 5.08
CA PRO A 371 -0.51 38.38 4.71
C PRO A 371 -1.63 37.63 3.97
N ALA A 372 -2.79 38.27 3.82
CA ALA A 372 -3.89 37.80 2.98
C ALA A 372 -3.51 37.66 1.49
N ASN A 373 -4.39 37.04 0.71
CA ASN A 373 -4.32 36.94 -0.76
C ASN A 373 -3.05 36.26 -1.33
N GLN A 374 -2.42 35.32 -0.61
CA GLN A 374 -1.26 34.58 -1.11
C GLN A 374 -1.65 33.40 -2.02
N GLY A 375 -2.73 32.70 -1.69
CA GLY A 375 -3.25 31.59 -2.48
C GLY A 375 -4.77 31.41 -2.34
N PRO A 376 -5.40 30.54 -3.14
CA PRO A 376 -6.84 30.27 -3.04
C PRO A 376 -7.20 29.54 -1.74
N SER A 377 -8.35 29.86 -1.15
CA SER A 377 -8.82 29.17 0.06
C SER A 377 -9.00 27.67 -0.17
N GLY A 378 -8.45 26.86 0.75
CA GLY A 378 -8.42 25.40 0.60
C GLY A 378 -7.61 24.90 -0.60
N GLY A 379 -6.73 25.75 -1.17
CA GLY A 379 -5.74 25.37 -2.16
C GLY A 379 -4.68 24.44 -1.59
N GLY A 380 -3.97 23.73 -2.46
CA GLY A 380 -3.01 22.70 -2.07
C GLY A 380 -1.87 23.22 -1.18
N VAL A 381 -1.64 22.54 -0.07
CA VAL A 381 -0.53 22.80 0.86
C VAL A 381 0.09 21.49 1.32
N SER A 382 1.42 21.45 1.45
CA SER A 382 2.14 20.29 1.98
C SER A 382 3.30 20.76 2.85
N VAL A 383 3.46 20.15 4.03
CA VAL A 383 4.48 20.49 5.02
C VAL A 383 5.28 19.25 5.42
N VAL A 384 6.60 19.38 5.54
CA VAL A 384 7.53 18.29 5.88
C VAL A 384 8.55 18.73 6.92
N PHE A 385 9.05 17.77 7.71
CA PHE A 385 10.22 17.96 8.56
C PHE A 385 11.53 17.72 7.79
N ASN A 386 12.43 18.69 7.85
CA ASN A 386 13.79 18.61 7.34
C ASN A 386 14.77 18.41 8.53
N PRO A 387 15.34 17.20 8.70
CA PRO A 387 16.21 16.89 9.82
C PRO A 387 17.56 17.62 9.78
N GLN A 388 18.08 17.96 8.59
CA GLN A 388 19.37 18.66 8.46
C GLN A 388 19.29 20.11 8.95
N GLY A 389 18.17 20.78 8.69
CA GLY A 389 17.94 22.15 9.16
C GLY A 389 17.32 22.25 10.55
N ASN A 390 16.81 21.14 11.10
CA ASN A 390 15.76 21.17 12.13
C ASN A 390 14.64 22.15 11.71
N GLN A 391 14.09 21.95 10.51
CA GLN A 391 13.14 22.88 9.89
C GLN A 391 11.80 22.21 9.60
N PHE A 392 10.72 22.96 9.72
CA PHE A 392 9.50 22.69 8.99
C PHE A 392 9.49 23.56 7.74
N GLU A 393 9.10 22.97 6.63
CA GLU A 393 9.03 23.62 5.34
C GLU A 393 7.69 23.31 4.71
N ALA A 394 6.99 24.36 4.27
CA ALA A 394 5.63 24.29 3.77
C ALA A 394 5.55 24.91 2.38
N MET A 395 5.02 24.14 1.42
CA MET A 395 4.80 24.57 0.05
C MET A 395 3.32 24.68 -0.30
N PHE A 396 2.99 25.69 -1.11
CA PHE A 396 1.68 25.84 -1.75
C PHE A 396 1.82 26.54 -3.11
N ALA A 397 0.81 26.40 -3.97
CA ALA A 397 0.72 27.14 -5.22
C ALA A 397 -0.09 28.43 -5.02
N GLY A 398 0.55 29.58 -5.23
CA GLY A 398 -0.04 30.90 -5.00
C GLY A 398 -1.11 31.30 -6.01
N ASN A 399 -1.72 32.47 -5.79
CA ASN A 399 -2.73 33.06 -6.69
C ASN A 399 -2.20 33.34 -8.12
N ASP A 400 -0.89 33.48 -8.26
CA ASP A 400 -0.12 33.64 -9.50
C ASP A 400 0.34 32.31 -10.13
N GLY A 401 -0.03 31.16 -9.55
CA GLY A 401 0.45 29.85 -9.98
C GLY A 401 1.95 29.62 -9.74
N ALA A 402 2.62 30.46 -8.94
CA ALA A 402 3.99 30.24 -8.48
C ALA A 402 4.02 29.29 -7.27
N ILE A 403 5.05 28.45 -7.19
CA ILE A 403 5.33 27.66 -5.99
C ILE A 403 5.93 28.58 -4.93
N ARG A 404 5.33 28.60 -3.76
CA ARG A 404 5.72 29.44 -2.62
C ARG A 404 6.12 28.56 -1.44
N LEU A 405 7.15 29.00 -0.71
CA LEU A 405 7.74 28.31 0.43
C LEU A 405 7.71 29.20 1.67
N ALA A 406 7.04 28.75 2.73
CA ALA A 406 7.26 29.23 4.10
C ALA A 406 8.09 28.20 4.88
N TYR A 407 8.82 28.64 5.90
CA TYR A 407 9.58 27.72 6.77
C TYR A 407 9.73 28.24 8.20
N LYS A 408 9.95 27.34 9.16
CA LYS A 408 10.47 27.70 10.50
C LYS A 408 11.67 26.82 10.84
N ALA A 409 12.61 27.33 11.62
CA ALA A 409 13.80 26.60 12.09
C ALA A 409 13.83 26.54 13.62
N GLN A 410 14.29 25.42 14.18
CA GLN A 410 14.52 25.24 15.62
C GLN A 410 13.29 25.57 16.52
N ASN A 411 12.08 25.31 16.02
CA ASN A 411 10.80 25.77 16.57
C ASN A 411 10.65 27.28 16.82
N GLY A 412 11.41 28.12 16.12
CA GLY A 412 11.20 29.56 16.09
C GLY A 412 9.94 29.98 15.32
N ALA A 413 9.80 31.30 15.13
CA ALA A 413 8.72 31.86 14.33
C ALA A 413 8.79 31.38 12.86
N TRP A 414 7.62 31.31 12.22
CA TRP A 414 7.53 31.07 10.78
C TRP A 414 8.03 32.28 9.99
N VAL A 415 8.89 32.03 9.01
CA VAL A 415 9.28 32.97 7.97
C VAL A 415 8.16 32.99 6.92
N PRO A 416 7.59 34.18 6.59
CA PRO A 416 6.52 34.31 5.60
C PRO A 416 6.90 33.77 4.21
N PRO A 417 5.92 33.35 3.39
CA PRO A 417 6.18 32.64 2.16
C PRO A 417 6.86 33.50 1.07
N GLY A 418 7.96 32.99 0.52
CA GLY A 418 8.61 33.52 -0.68
C GLY A 418 8.36 32.63 -1.90
N ALA A 419 8.32 33.22 -3.10
CA ALA A 419 8.25 32.44 -4.35
C ALA A 419 9.60 31.76 -4.64
N ILE A 420 9.54 30.47 -4.97
CA ILE A 420 10.71 29.64 -5.36
C ILE A 420 10.64 29.15 -6.82
N SER A 421 9.62 29.59 -7.56
CA SER A 421 9.49 29.41 -9.01
C SER A 421 9.03 30.70 -9.68
N ALA A 422 9.04 30.72 -11.01
CA ALA A 422 8.27 31.70 -11.78
C ALA A 422 6.75 31.55 -11.54
N ALA A 423 5.97 32.58 -11.90
CA ALA A 423 4.52 32.52 -11.99
C ALA A 423 4.05 31.60 -13.13
N ASN A 424 2.78 31.18 -13.07
CA ASN A 424 2.11 30.33 -14.07
C ASN A 424 2.78 28.97 -14.35
N VAL A 425 3.60 28.44 -13.41
CA VAL A 425 4.15 27.08 -13.54
C VAL A 425 3.11 26.00 -13.27
N THR A 426 2.06 26.31 -12.51
CA THR A 426 0.88 25.45 -12.33
C THR A 426 -0.38 26.30 -12.14
N THR A 427 -1.53 25.68 -11.90
CA THR A 427 -2.78 26.38 -11.61
C THR A 427 -2.76 26.95 -10.19
N PRO A 428 -3.39 28.11 -9.91
CA PRO A 428 -3.54 28.60 -8.54
C PRO A 428 -4.16 27.57 -7.60
N GLY A 429 -3.57 27.37 -6.41
CA GLY A 429 -4.04 26.37 -5.45
C GLY A 429 -3.87 24.91 -5.89
N ALA A 430 -3.04 24.64 -6.91
CA ALA A 430 -2.64 23.29 -7.30
C ALA A 430 -2.14 22.43 -6.13
N ARG A 431 -2.36 21.11 -6.22
CA ARG A 431 -1.81 20.17 -5.25
C ARG A 431 -0.30 19.99 -5.42
N ILE A 432 0.38 19.96 -4.28
CA ILE A 432 1.80 19.72 -4.15
C ILE A 432 1.98 18.59 -3.13
N THR A 433 2.85 17.63 -3.40
CA THR A 433 3.36 16.73 -2.35
C THR A 433 4.81 17.09 -2.07
N LEU A 434 5.12 17.44 -0.83
CA LEU A 434 6.46 17.70 -0.36
C LEU A 434 6.94 16.54 0.51
N THR A 435 8.07 15.92 0.16
CA THR A 435 8.58 14.73 0.85
C THR A 435 10.08 14.83 1.13
N TYR A 436 10.54 14.10 2.15
CA TYR A 436 11.94 13.95 2.49
C TYR A 436 12.51 12.71 1.81
N TYR A 437 13.54 12.90 1.00
CA TYR A 437 14.29 11.82 0.36
C TYR A 437 15.65 11.68 1.07
N PRO A 438 15.89 10.59 1.83
CA PRO A 438 17.07 10.49 2.69
C PRO A 438 18.42 10.60 1.96
N LEU A 439 18.47 10.12 0.71
CA LEU A 439 19.70 10.13 -0.06
C LEU A 439 20.09 11.56 -0.47
N ASN A 440 21.30 11.97 -0.08
CA ASN A 440 21.78 13.36 -0.14
C ASN A 440 20.96 14.37 0.69
N ASN A 441 20.14 13.89 1.64
CA ASN A 441 19.27 14.71 2.49
C ASN A 441 18.45 15.73 1.68
N GLN A 442 17.63 15.22 0.76
CA GLN A 442 16.85 16.06 -0.14
C GLN A 442 15.44 16.32 0.41
N LEU A 443 14.92 17.51 0.10
CA LEU A 443 13.48 17.74 0.04
C LEU A 443 13.06 17.86 -1.42
N GLU A 444 11.97 17.21 -1.78
CA GLU A 444 11.42 17.19 -3.13
C GLU A 444 9.93 17.49 -3.09
N GLY A 445 9.54 18.58 -3.74
CA GLY A 445 8.16 18.99 -3.98
C GLY A 445 7.73 18.57 -5.38
N PHE A 446 6.58 17.89 -5.48
CA PHE A 446 6.01 17.38 -6.72
C PHE A 446 4.69 18.06 -7.02
N PHE A 447 4.47 18.47 -8.27
CA PHE A 447 3.21 19.05 -8.73
C PHE A 447 2.97 18.75 -10.21
N VAL A 448 1.73 18.94 -10.68
CA VAL A 448 1.37 18.84 -12.10
C VAL A 448 1.24 20.24 -12.70
N ASP A 449 1.98 20.52 -13.77
CA ASP A 449 1.95 21.83 -14.44
C ASP A 449 0.74 22.04 -15.35
N ASN A 450 0.68 23.23 -15.96
CA ASN A 450 -0.39 23.63 -16.88
C ASN A 450 -0.43 22.83 -18.21
N ARG A 451 0.56 21.97 -18.48
CA ARG A 451 0.62 21.04 -19.63
C ARG A 451 0.32 19.58 -19.22
N GLY A 452 0.06 19.33 -17.94
CA GLY A 452 -0.13 17.98 -17.42
C GLY A 452 1.17 17.20 -17.21
N GLN A 453 2.33 17.88 -17.17
CA GLN A 453 3.61 17.24 -16.83
C GLN A 453 3.77 17.22 -15.30
N VAL A 454 4.17 16.07 -14.76
CA VAL A 454 4.71 16.00 -13.41
C VAL A 454 6.05 16.73 -13.38
N ASN A 455 6.20 17.66 -12.45
CA ASN A 455 7.40 18.45 -12.20
C ASN A 455 7.94 18.18 -10.79
N VAL A 456 9.26 18.28 -10.63
CA VAL A 456 9.96 18.28 -9.35
C VAL A 456 10.62 19.63 -9.09
N ILE A 457 10.50 20.13 -7.86
CA ILE A 457 11.29 21.23 -7.31
C ILE A 457 12.02 20.69 -6.07
N TRP A 458 13.34 20.86 -5.99
CA TRP A 458 14.14 20.16 -4.98
C TRP A 458 15.26 21.01 -4.38
N LYS A 459 15.69 20.65 -3.17
CA LYS A 459 16.98 21.05 -2.60
C LYS A 459 17.68 19.86 -1.95
N ALA A 460 18.99 19.92 -1.84
CA ALA A 460 19.83 18.94 -1.14
C ALA A 460 20.56 19.61 0.03
N GLN A 461 20.84 18.87 1.10
CA GLN A 461 21.70 19.31 2.21
C GLN A 461 21.30 20.67 2.83
N ASN A 462 19.99 20.94 2.87
CA ASN A 462 19.42 22.23 3.26
C ASN A 462 19.91 23.47 2.48
N GLY A 463 20.40 23.28 1.24
CA GLY A 463 20.84 24.36 0.36
C GLY A 463 19.70 25.13 -0.32
N ARG A 464 20.01 25.79 -1.45
CA ARG A 464 19.02 26.51 -2.25
C ARG A 464 18.07 25.55 -2.97
N TRP A 465 16.83 25.99 -3.15
CA TRP A 465 15.86 25.34 -4.04
C TRP A 465 16.28 25.53 -5.50
N ASN A 466 16.22 24.44 -6.26
CA ASN A 466 16.41 24.41 -7.71
C ASN A 466 15.10 24.81 -8.40
N PRO A 467 15.15 25.39 -9.61
CA PRO A 467 13.93 25.68 -10.37
C PRO A 467 13.16 24.39 -10.70
N PRO A 468 11.84 24.46 -10.92
CA PRO A 468 11.06 23.28 -11.32
C PRO A 468 11.60 22.64 -12.60
N ALA A 469 11.68 21.31 -12.61
CA ALA A 469 12.03 20.51 -13.78
C ALA A 469 10.93 19.48 -14.07
N ALA A 470 10.48 19.43 -15.33
CA ALA A 470 9.53 18.41 -15.77
C ALA A 470 10.21 17.04 -15.83
N ILE A 471 9.61 16.05 -15.17
CA ILE A 471 10.13 14.66 -15.09
C ILE A 471 9.32 13.67 -15.91
N THR A 472 8.27 14.14 -16.61
CA THR A 472 7.38 13.33 -17.45
C THR A 472 6.91 14.12 -18.69
N PRO A 473 6.42 13.45 -19.75
CA PRO A 473 5.78 14.10 -20.89
C PRO A 473 4.47 14.83 -20.52
N PRO A 474 3.96 15.72 -21.41
CA PRO A 474 2.62 16.30 -21.27
C PRO A 474 1.52 15.25 -21.11
N GLN A 475 0.39 15.66 -20.52
CA GLN A 475 -0.78 14.79 -20.29
C GLN A 475 -0.52 13.54 -19.41
N THR A 476 0.56 13.52 -18.62
CA THR A 476 0.79 12.44 -17.64
C THR A 476 -0.16 12.55 -16.44
N GLY A 477 -0.38 13.76 -15.95
CA GLY A 477 -1.36 14.09 -14.92
C GLY A 477 -2.37 15.14 -15.41
N VAL A 478 -3.39 15.42 -14.60
CA VAL A 478 -4.31 16.54 -14.85
C VAL A 478 -3.80 17.80 -14.12
N PRO A 479 -3.71 18.98 -14.78
CA PRO A 479 -3.17 20.20 -14.18
C PRO A 479 -3.76 20.54 -12.81
N GLY A 480 -2.89 20.80 -11.83
CA GLY A 480 -3.26 21.16 -10.45
C GLY A 480 -3.95 20.08 -9.60
N ARG A 481 -4.17 18.88 -10.15
CA ARG A 481 -4.88 17.78 -9.48
C ARG A 481 -3.97 16.94 -8.57
N SER A 482 -4.56 15.92 -7.95
CA SER A 482 -3.89 15.10 -6.94
C SER A 482 -2.62 14.46 -7.47
N ILE A 483 -1.58 14.60 -6.66
CA ILE A 483 -0.30 13.94 -6.77
C ILE A 483 0.04 13.39 -5.39
N VAL A 484 0.78 12.29 -5.34
CA VAL A 484 1.28 11.66 -4.12
C VAL A 484 2.69 11.14 -4.37
N ALA A 485 3.53 11.14 -3.35
CA ALA A 485 4.89 10.65 -3.43
C ALA A 485 5.28 9.88 -2.15
N SER A 486 6.04 8.79 -2.29
CA SER A 486 6.54 8.01 -1.17
C SER A 486 7.99 7.57 -1.40
N PHE A 487 8.79 7.62 -0.35
CA PHE A 487 10.10 6.99 -0.34
C PHE A 487 9.93 5.49 -0.11
N TYR A 488 10.58 4.71 -0.97
CA TYR A 488 10.60 3.26 -0.95
C TYR A 488 12.05 2.83 -0.63
N PRO A 489 12.36 2.44 0.63
CA PRO A 489 13.73 2.22 1.09
C PRO A 489 14.52 1.18 0.29
N LEU A 490 13.85 0.13 -0.19
CA LEU A 490 14.47 -0.88 -1.04
C LEU A 490 14.88 -0.24 -2.38
N ASN A 491 16.17 -0.36 -2.72
CA ASN A 491 16.83 0.36 -3.83
C ASN A 491 16.88 1.91 -3.70
N ASN A 492 16.64 2.47 -2.50
CA ASN A 492 16.61 3.92 -2.25
C ASN A 492 15.74 4.67 -3.27
N GLN A 493 14.54 4.15 -3.53
CA GLN A 493 13.67 4.60 -4.61
C GLN A 493 12.71 5.70 -4.11
N LEU A 494 12.43 6.68 -4.96
CA LEU A 494 11.39 7.69 -4.73
C LEU A 494 10.37 7.56 -5.84
N GLU A 495 9.11 7.39 -5.46
CA GLU A 495 7.99 7.10 -6.37
C GLU A 495 6.91 8.15 -6.26
N VAL A 496 6.37 8.55 -7.41
CA VAL A 496 5.39 9.64 -7.54
C VAL A 496 4.25 9.16 -8.43
N ALA A 497 3.01 9.25 -7.95
CA ALA A 497 1.82 8.80 -8.67
C ALA A 497 0.78 9.91 -8.87
N THR A 498 0.06 9.83 -9.99
CA THR A 498 -1.05 10.73 -10.37
C THR A 498 -2.12 9.94 -11.11
N VAL A 499 -3.36 10.46 -11.17
CA VAL A 499 -4.37 9.95 -12.11
C VAL A 499 -4.35 10.82 -13.37
N GLY A 500 -4.04 10.20 -14.51
CA GLY A 500 -3.93 10.88 -15.80
C GLY A 500 -5.28 11.30 -16.39
N PRO A 501 -5.27 12.08 -17.50
CA PRO A 501 -6.49 12.53 -18.19
C PRO A 501 -7.37 11.39 -18.72
N ASN A 502 -6.80 10.21 -18.96
CA ASN A 502 -7.51 8.99 -19.38
C ASN A 502 -8.02 8.13 -18.21
N GLY A 503 -7.87 8.59 -16.96
CA GLY A 503 -8.28 7.84 -15.76
C GLY A 503 -7.33 6.71 -15.34
N ALA A 504 -6.18 6.52 -15.99
CA ALA A 504 -5.17 5.57 -15.54
C ALA A 504 -4.35 6.17 -14.38
N VAL A 505 -4.03 5.37 -13.37
CA VAL A 505 -2.99 5.68 -12.37
C VAL A 505 -1.63 5.53 -13.05
N ASN A 506 -0.88 6.64 -13.11
CA ASN A 506 0.45 6.76 -13.70
C ASN A 506 1.51 6.91 -12.61
N LEU A 507 2.66 6.27 -12.78
CA LEU A 507 3.78 6.25 -11.85
C LEU A 507 5.07 6.70 -12.54
N THR A 508 5.84 7.58 -11.90
CA THR A 508 7.23 7.92 -12.25
C THR A 508 8.13 7.74 -11.03
N TRP A 509 9.39 7.35 -11.25
CA TRP A 509 10.31 7.04 -10.15
C TRP A 509 11.78 7.37 -10.47
N LYS A 510 12.57 7.60 -9.43
CA LYS A 510 14.03 7.54 -9.48
C LYS A 510 14.54 6.56 -8.41
N ALA A 511 15.63 5.85 -8.71
CA ALA A 511 16.34 5.02 -7.74
C ALA A 511 17.74 5.59 -7.49
N GLN A 512 18.27 5.44 -6.28
CA GLN A 512 19.65 5.82 -5.92
C GLN A 512 20.04 7.28 -6.30
N ASN A 513 19.08 8.21 -6.28
CA ASN A 513 19.22 9.60 -6.76
C ASN A 513 19.73 9.72 -8.23
N GLY A 514 19.46 8.70 -9.06
CA GLY A 514 19.72 8.71 -10.49
C GLY A 514 18.67 9.50 -11.28
N ARG A 515 18.57 9.20 -12.58
CA ARG A 515 17.56 9.81 -13.46
C ARG A 515 16.14 9.36 -13.09
N TRP A 516 15.17 10.22 -13.39
CA TRP A 516 13.74 9.88 -13.38
C TRP A 516 13.40 8.94 -14.55
N ASN A 517 12.44 8.04 -14.31
CA ASN A 517 12.01 6.99 -15.21
C ASN A 517 10.48 6.95 -15.30
N GLY A 518 9.96 6.30 -16.34
CA GLY A 518 8.54 6.33 -16.66
C GLY A 518 8.13 7.59 -17.43
N PRO A 519 6.85 7.99 -17.40
CA PRO A 519 5.78 7.38 -16.62
C PRO A 519 5.41 5.98 -17.13
N ILE A 520 4.98 5.10 -16.23
CA ILE A 520 4.27 3.86 -16.56
C ILE A 520 2.84 3.93 -16.05
N ALA A 521 1.88 3.40 -16.81
CA ALA A 521 0.52 3.17 -16.31
C ALA A 521 0.53 1.89 -15.46
N ILE A 522 0.17 1.99 -14.18
CA ILE A 522 0.04 0.83 -13.28
C ILE A 522 -1.41 0.30 -13.22
N SER A 523 -2.34 0.95 -13.92
CA SER A 523 -3.73 0.50 -14.09
C SER A 523 -4.23 0.82 -15.49
N ASN A 524 -5.34 0.19 -15.88
CA ASN A 524 -5.95 0.41 -17.20
C ASN A 524 -6.56 1.83 -17.31
N PRO A 525 -6.70 2.38 -18.53
CA PRO A 525 -7.52 3.57 -18.76
C PRO A 525 -8.93 3.40 -18.19
N GLY A 526 -9.48 4.47 -17.61
CA GLY A 526 -10.77 4.46 -16.93
C GLY A 526 -10.80 3.84 -15.53
N ALA A 527 -9.66 3.42 -14.97
CA ALA A 527 -9.59 2.86 -13.61
C ALA A 527 -10.07 3.84 -12.53
N ALA A 528 -9.79 5.13 -12.69
CA ALA A 528 -10.17 6.20 -11.78
C ALA A 528 -10.74 7.43 -12.53
N THR A 529 -11.42 8.32 -11.81
CA THR A 529 -11.85 9.62 -12.38
C THR A 529 -10.63 10.51 -12.65
N PRO A 530 -10.47 11.15 -13.82
CA PRO A 530 -9.28 11.93 -14.16
C PRO A 530 -8.87 12.96 -13.10
N GLY A 531 -7.65 12.85 -12.58
CA GLY A 531 -7.12 13.70 -11.51
C GLY A 531 -7.80 13.54 -10.14
N SER A 532 -8.46 12.40 -9.89
CA SER A 532 -9.05 12.09 -8.58
C SER A 532 -7.99 12.06 -7.46
N PRO A 533 -8.41 12.15 -6.19
CA PRO A 533 -7.55 11.85 -5.06
C PRO A 533 -6.84 10.49 -5.19
N LEU A 534 -5.63 10.43 -4.65
CA LEU A 534 -4.82 9.23 -4.42
C LEU A 534 -4.27 9.30 -3.00
N ALA A 535 -4.02 8.15 -2.39
CA ALA A 535 -3.25 8.00 -1.16
C ALA A 535 -2.10 7.01 -1.40
N MET A 536 -0.94 7.19 -0.77
CA MET A 536 0.20 6.26 -0.91
C MET A 536 0.95 6.07 0.41
N ARG A 537 1.26 4.82 0.78
CA ARG A 537 2.11 4.51 1.94
C ARG A 537 3.06 3.35 1.68
N TYR A 538 4.29 3.49 2.19
CA TYR A 538 5.25 2.39 2.31
C TYR A 538 5.10 1.64 3.63
N GLN A 539 5.06 0.32 3.54
CA GLN A 539 4.94 -0.68 4.58
C GLN A 539 6.29 -1.40 4.73
N THR A 540 6.87 -1.36 5.92
CA THR A 540 8.14 -2.04 6.23
C THR A 540 8.01 -3.56 6.17
N MET A 541 6.91 -4.12 6.69
CA MET A 541 6.62 -5.55 6.60
C MET A 541 6.42 -5.95 5.14
N SER A 542 7.21 -6.94 4.71
CA SER A 542 7.26 -7.40 3.31
C SER A 542 7.69 -6.34 2.28
N ASN A 543 8.24 -5.19 2.71
CA ASN A 543 8.65 -4.07 1.87
C ASN A 543 7.54 -3.71 0.83
N GLN A 544 6.32 -3.44 1.28
CA GLN A 544 5.16 -3.22 0.41
C GLN A 544 4.95 -1.72 0.15
N LEU A 545 4.54 -1.33 -1.06
CA LEU A 545 4.08 0.03 -1.37
C LEU A 545 2.64 -0.05 -1.87
N GLU A 546 1.75 0.70 -1.24
CA GLU A 546 0.31 0.66 -1.49
C GLU A 546 -0.20 2.01 -2.00
N ILE A 547 -1.08 1.99 -2.99
CA ILE A 547 -1.78 3.15 -3.53
C ILE A 547 -3.29 2.91 -3.49
N PHE A 548 -4.00 3.82 -2.81
CA PHE A 548 -5.45 3.90 -2.80
C PHE A 548 -5.98 4.91 -3.81
N TYR A 549 -7.08 4.54 -4.48
CA TYR A 549 -7.80 5.42 -5.38
C TYR A 549 -9.30 5.09 -5.40
N THR A 550 -10.10 5.96 -6.00
CA THR A 550 -11.55 5.78 -6.18
C THR A 550 -11.87 5.56 -7.66
N ASP A 551 -12.60 4.49 -7.99
CA ASP A 551 -13.05 4.25 -9.36
C ASP A 551 -14.22 5.16 -9.77
N PRO A 552 -14.57 5.26 -11.07
CA PRO A 552 -15.70 6.10 -11.51
C PRO A 552 -17.07 5.71 -10.96
N SER A 553 -17.22 4.53 -10.34
CA SER A 553 -18.44 4.13 -9.62
C SER A 553 -18.45 4.54 -8.15
N GLY A 554 -17.39 5.22 -7.68
CA GLY A 554 -17.27 5.73 -6.32
C GLY A 554 -16.74 4.70 -5.32
N LEU A 555 -16.14 3.60 -5.77
CA LEU A 555 -15.62 2.55 -4.90
C LEU A 555 -14.10 2.68 -4.69
N LEU A 556 -13.64 2.43 -3.47
CA LEU A 556 -12.20 2.35 -3.18
C LEU A 556 -11.58 1.12 -3.83
N ASN A 557 -10.44 1.34 -4.46
CA ASN A 557 -9.60 0.34 -5.07
C ASN A 557 -8.19 0.47 -4.48
N LEU A 558 -7.53 -0.68 -4.31
CA LEU A 558 -6.14 -0.80 -3.89
C LEU A 558 -5.32 -1.36 -5.05
N ILE A 559 -4.14 -0.77 -5.26
CA ILE A 559 -3.06 -1.37 -6.03
C ILE A 559 -1.78 -1.36 -5.19
N PHE A 560 -0.99 -2.43 -5.23
CA PHE A 560 0.24 -2.53 -4.45
C PHE A 560 1.36 -3.26 -5.20
N LYS A 561 2.60 -2.99 -4.78
CA LYS A 561 3.78 -3.82 -5.07
C LYS A 561 4.45 -4.25 -3.77
N ALA A 562 5.28 -5.29 -3.81
CA ALA A 562 6.12 -5.70 -2.68
C ALA A 562 7.51 -6.13 -3.15
N GLN A 563 8.53 -5.98 -2.31
CA GLN A 563 9.93 -6.36 -2.61
C GLN A 563 10.48 -5.78 -3.93
N ASN A 564 10.05 -4.56 -4.29
CA ASN A 564 10.27 -3.85 -5.55
C ASN A 564 9.82 -4.56 -6.84
N ARG A 565 8.92 -5.53 -6.73
CA ARG A 565 8.45 -6.32 -7.88
C ARG A 565 7.34 -5.58 -8.62
N ALA A 566 6.80 -6.20 -9.67
CA ALA A 566 5.70 -5.65 -10.44
C ALA A 566 4.50 -5.26 -9.55
N TRP A 567 3.80 -4.20 -9.95
CA TRP A 567 2.50 -3.84 -9.36
C TRP A 567 1.47 -4.92 -9.67
N ASN A 568 0.66 -5.26 -8.68
CA ASN A 568 -0.44 -6.21 -8.83
C ASN A 568 -1.57 -5.59 -9.67
N ALA A 569 -2.46 -6.42 -10.19
CA ALA A 569 -3.72 -5.92 -10.74
C ALA A 569 -4.49 -5.17 -9.64
N PRO A 570 -5.13 -4.02 -9.93
CA PRO A 570 -5.96 -3.35 -8.96
C PRO A 570 -7.16 -4.21 -8.56
N PHE A 571 -7.54 -4.16 -7.29
CA PHE A 571 -8.74 -4.82 -6.78
C PHE A 571 -9.55 -3.88 -5.90
N ARG A 572 -10.85 -4.12 -5.83
CA ARG A 572 -11.79 -3.35 -4.99
C ARG A 572 -11.67 -3.76 -3.53
N LEU A 573 -11.74 -2.78 -2.62
CA LEU A 573 -12.00 -3.03 -1.21
C LEU A 573 -13.50 -3.21 -0.96
#